data_AF-A0A358Q003-F1
#
_entry.id   AF-A0A358Q003-F1
#
_cell.length_a   1.000
_cell.length_b   1.000
_cell.length_c   1.000
_cell.angle_alpha   90.00
_cell.angle_beta   90.00
_cell.angle_gamma   90.00
#
_symmetry.space_group_name_H-M   'P 1'
#
loop_
_entity.id
_entity.type
_entity.pdbx_description
1 polymer ?
#
loop_
_entity_poly.entity_id
_entity_poly.type
_entity_poly.pdbx_seq_one_letter_code
_entity_poly.pdbx_strand_id
1 'polypeptide(L)'
;MARFRFRLEASLQLAQQILETAQLVYAQELQRWQDCVQACEVQRLRYEEAQEGQREAGRYRPDDLGVCQVFALKQWQQLLQYEAQQREQELVLENARRCLLEAHREVEKYERLKEKQAAAFKAAELQKEQKVLDETGQVLHWLGKKSVSKVV
;
A
#
# COMPACT_ATOMS: atom_id res chain seq x y z
N MET A 1 -26.58 23.47 14.89
CA MET A 1 -25.53 22.54 15.33
C MET A 1 -24.25 22.84 14.58
N ALA A 2 -23.12 22.95 15.27
CA ALA A 2 -21.84 23.22 14.62
C ALA A 2 -21.37 21.98 13.83
N ARG A 3 -20.81 22.17 12.63
CA ARG A 3 -20.25 21.06 11.82
C ARG A 3 -18.81 20.80 12.23
N PHE A 4 -18.45 19.53 12.46
CA PHE A 4 -17.06 19.14 12.70
C PHE A 4 -16.21 19.41 11.45
N ARG A 5 -15.06 20.07 11.63
CA ARG A 5 -14.05 20.24 10.59
C ARG A 5 -12.71 19.76 11.14
N PHE A 6 -12.12 18.76 10.49
CA PHE A 6 -10.82 18.25 10.86
C PHE A 6 -9.75 19.24 10.41
N ARG A 7 -8.89 19.68 11.34
CA ARG A 7 -7.88 20.72 11.06
C ARG A 7 -6.77 20.22 10.12
N LEU A 8 -6.52 18.91 10.10
CA LEU A 8 -5.48 18.29 9.28
C LEU A 8 -6.06 17.58 8.04
N GLU A 9 -7.21 18.05 7.54
CA GLU A 9 -7.85 17.45 6.36
C GLU A 9 -6.94 17.49 5.12
N ALA A 10 -6.23 18.60 4.90
CA ALA A 10 -5.27 18.72 3.81
C ALA A 10 -4.11 17.72 3.95
N SER A 11 -3.61 17.50 5.16
CA SER A 11 -2.55 16.51 5.42
C SER A 11 -3.03 15.08 5.18
N LEU A 12 -4.28 14.76 5.56
CA LEU A 12 -4.90 13.47 5.26
C LEU A 12 -5.04 13.25 3.75
N GLN A 13 -5.50 14.27 3.01
CA GLN A 13 -5.62 14.20 1.55
C GLN A 13 -4.26 13.97 0.88
N LEU A 14 -3.23 14.69 1.32
CA LEU A 14 -1.86 14.48 0.82
C LEU A 14 -1.36 13.07 1.12
N ALA A 15 -1.59 12.54 2.33
CA ALA A 15 -1.22 11.17 2.68
C ALA A 15 -1.94 10.14 1.80
N GLN A 16 -3.23 10.35 1.50
CA GLN A 16 -4.01 9.50 0.60
C GLN A 16 -3.48 9.53 -0.83
N GLN A 17 -3.13 10.71 -1.35
CA GLN A 17 -2.49 10.84 -2.66
C GLN A 17 -1.13 10.12 -2.71
N ILE A 18 -0.31 10.24 -1.66
CA ILE A 18 0.95 9.50 -1.56
C ILE A 18 0.69 7.99 -1.57
N LEU A 19 -0.32 7.51 -0.84
CA LEU A 19 -0.70 6.09 -0.85
C LEU A 19 -1.11 5.62 -2.26
N GLU A 20 -1.94 6.38 -2.96
CA GLU A 20 -2.35 6.07 -4.33
C GLU A 20 -1.14 5.99 -5.29
N THR A 21 -0.24 6.96 -5.21
CA THR A 21 0.99 6.93 -6.02
C THR A 21 1.88 5.75 -5.68
N ALA A 22 2.04 5.41 -4.40
CA ALA A 22 2.82 4.25 -3.96
C ALA A 22 2.20 2.93 -4.41
N GLN A 23 0.86 2.82 -4.45
CA GLN A 23 0.17 1.65 -4.98
C GLN A 23 0.44 1.46 -6.48
N LEU A 24 0.37 2.55 -7.26
CA LEU A 24 0.66 2.52 -8.69
C LEU A 24 2.12 2.12 -8.96
N VAL A 25 3.07 2.71 -8.24
CA VAL A 25 4.49 2.36 -8.37
C VAL A 25 4.71 0.89 -8.00
N TYR A 26 4.17 0.42 -6.88
CA TYR A 26 4.31 -0.98 -6.49
C TYR A 26 3.71 -1.94 -7.53
N ALA A 27 2.54 -1.62 -8.10
CA ALA A 27 1.94 -2.43 -9.14
C ALA A 27 2.80 -2.50 -10.41
N GLN A 28 3.40 -1.38 -10.83
CA GLN A 28 4.32 -1.33 -11.97
C GLN A 28 5.59 -2.14 -11.72
N GLU A 29 6.22 -1.99 -10.56
CA GLU A 29 7.43 -2.73 -10.23
C GLU A 29 7.16 -4.23 -10.05
N LEU A 30 5.96 -4.60 -9.56
CA LEU A 30 5.52 -5.99 -9.48
C LEU A 30 5.38 -6.61 -10.87
N GLN A 31 4.77 -5.88 -11.81
CA GLN A 31 4.65 -6.35 -13.19
C GLN A 31 6.03 -6.54 -13.83
N ARG A 32 6.94 -5.56 -13.68
CA ARG A 32 8.32 -5.69 -14.19
C ARG A 32 9.06 -6.87 -13.59
N TRP A 33 8.91 -7.11 -12.29
CA TRP A 33 9.51 -8.28 -11.64
C TRP A 33 8.96 -9.58 -12.21
N GLN A 34 7.65 -9.68 -12.46
CA GLN A 34 7.04 -10.85 -13.11
C GLN A 34 7.60 -11.06 -14.52
N ASP A 35 7.77 -9.99 -15.30
CA ASP A 35 8.38 -10.06 -16.63
C ASP A 35 9.82 -10.58 -16.56
N CYS A 36 10.62 -10.12 -15.58
CA CYS A 36 11.98 -10.62 -15.34
C CYS A 36 11.99 -12.10 -14.95
N VAL A 37 11.08 -12.54 -14.08
CA VAL A 37 10.94 -13.95 -13.67
C VAL A 37 10.65 -14.82 -14.89
N GLN A 38 9.69 -14.42 -15.72
CA GLN A 38 9.35 -15.16 -16.95
C GLN A 38 10.51 -15.20 -17.94
N ALA A 39 11.24 -14.09 -18.12
CA ALA A 39 12.41 -14.06 -18.99
C ALA A 39 13.52 -15.02 -18.49
N CYS A 40 13.77 -15.04 -17.17
CA CYS A 40 14.69 -16.00 -16.54
C CYS A 40 14.28 -17.45 -16.79
N GLU A 41 13.00 -17.77 -16.60
CA GLU A 41 12.47 -19.13 -16.81
C GLU A 41 12.61 -19.58 -18.26
N VAL A 42 12.22 -18.73 -19.22
CA VAL A 42 12.38 -19.02 -20.66
C VAL A 42 13.86 -19.22 -21.01
N GLN A 43 14.75 -18.39 -20.49
CA GLN A 43 16.17 -18.52 -20.77
C GLN A 43 16.79 -19.76 -20.12
N ARG A 44 16.29 -20.16 -18.95
CA ARG A 44 16.70 -21.40 -18.27
C ARG A 44 16.36 -22.62 -19.11
N LEU A 45 15.15 -22.69 -19.65
CA LEU A 45 14.73 -23.75 -20.56
C LEU A 45 15.64 -23.82 -21.81
N ARG A 46 15.93 -22.67 -22.43
CA ARG A 46 16.87 -22.60 -23.57
C ARG A 46 18.27 -23.08 -23.24
N TYR A 47 18.74 -22.81 -22.02
CA TYR A 47 20.03 -23.30 -21.57
C TYR A 47 20.02 -24.81 -21.34
N GLU A 48 18.95 -25.36 -20.76
CA GLU A 48 18.77 -26.81 -20.59
C GLU A 48 18.75 -27.53 -21.94
N GLU A 49 18.00 -27.01 -22.92
CA GLU A 49 17.99 -27.50 -24.30
C GLU A 49 19.40 -27.46 -24.94
N ALA A 50 20.14 -26.37 -24.72
CA ALA A 50 21.51 -26.23 -25.22
C ALA A 50 22.46 -27.25 -24.59
N GLN A 51 22.31 -27.53 -23.29
CA GLN A 51 23.08 -28.57 -22.61
C GLN A 51 22.75 -29.97 -23.14
N GLU A 52 21.49 -30.25 -23.41
CA GLU A 52 21.07 -31.52 -23.99
C GLU A 52 21.66 -31.70 -25.40
N GLY A 53 21.55 -30.68 -26.26
CA GLY A 53 22.16 -30.68 -27.58
C GLY A 53 23.68 -30.88 -27.54
N GLN A 54 24.38 -30.29 -26.56
CA GLN A 54 25.81 -30.55 -26.34
C GLN A 54 26.08 -32.02 -25.97
N ARG A 55 25.27 -32.62 -25.10
CA ARG A 55 25.42 -34.04 -24.72
C ARG A 55 25.17 -34.96 -25.89
N GLU A 56 24.17 -34.66 -26.73
CA GLU A 56 23.86 -35.43 -27.93
C GLU A 56 24.97 -35.33 -28.98
N ALA A 57 25.49 -34.13 -29.25
CA ALA A 57 26.62 -33.94 -30.17
C ALA A 57 27.85 -34.74 -29.72
N GLY A 58 28.15 -34.73 -28.41
CA GLY A 58 29.23 -35.53 -27.85
C GLY A 58 29.08 -37.05 -28.01
N ARG A 59 27.84 -37.54 -28.20
CA ARG A 59 27.55 -38.98 -28.39
C ARG A 59 27.49 -39.38 -29.87
N TYR A 60 26.93 -38.54 -30.72
CA TYR A 60 26.53 -38.92 -32.08
C TYR A 60 27.11 -38.04 -33.20
N ARG A 61 27.58 -36.83 -32.89
CA ARG A 61 28.04 -35.82 -33.88
C ARG A 61 29.24 -35.04 -33.33
N PRO A 62 30.42 -35.66 -33.20
CA PRO A 62 31.58 -35.03 -32.59
C PRO A 62 32.05 -33.78 -33.35
N ASP A 63 31.85 -33.73 -34.67
CA ASP A 63 32.20 -32.59 -35.51
C ASP A 63 31.39 -31.32 -35.14
N ASP A 64 30.16 -31.49 -34.64
CA ASP A 64 29.27 -30.38 -34.23
C ASP A 64 29.47 -29.99 -32.75
N LEU A 65 30.20 -30.78 -31.96
CA LEU A 65 30.32 -30.60 -30.52
C LEU A 65 30.86 -29.21 -30.13
N GLY A 66 31.87 -28.72 -30.85
CA GLY A 66 32.45 -27.40 -30.60
C GLY A 66 31.42 -26.27 -30.76
N VAL A 67 30.55 -26.37 -31.77
CA VAL A 67 29.48 -25.39 -32.01
C VAL A 67 28.45 -25.44 -30.88
N CYS A 68 28.03 -26.63 -30.47
CA CYS A 68 27.09 -26.81 -29.37
C CYS A 68 27.64 -26.28 -28.02
N GLN A 69 28.93 -26.49 -27.75
CA GLN A 69 29.59 -25.96 -26.54
C GLN A 69 29.60 -24.42 -26.51
N VAL A 70 29.94 -23.78 -27.63
CA VAL A 70 29.92 -22.31 -27.74
C VAL A 70 28.50 -21.79 -27.56
N PHE A 71 27.50 -22.46 -28.15
CA PHE A 71 26.10 -22.08 -27.99
C PHE A 71 25.63 -22.22 -26.53
N ALA A 72 25.89 -23.34 -25.87
CA ALA A 72 25.54 -23.56 -24.47
C ALA A 72 26.19 -22.53 -23.54
N LEU A 73 27.47 -22.19 -23.76
CA LEU A 73 28.16 -21.14 -23.03
C LEU A 73 27.47 -19.78 -23.18
N LYS A 74 27.04 -19.44 -24.40
CA LYS A 74 26.32 -18.19 -24.66
C LYS A 74 24.96 -18.15 -23.95
N GLN A 75 24.21 -19.26 -23.99
CA GLN A 75 22.92 -19.35 -23.28
C GLN A 75 23.09 -19.23 -21.76
N TRP A 76 24.16 -19.81 -21.20
CA TRP A 76 24.51 -19.67 -19.78
C TRP A 76 24.85 -18.22 -19.40
N GLN A 77 25.66 -17.54 -20.20
CA GLN A 77 25.99 -16.13 -19.97
C GLN A 77 24.75 -15.24 -19.99
N GLN A 78 23.82 -15.49 -20.93
CA GLN A 78 22.54 -14.79 -20.98
C GLN A 78 21.67 -15.10 -19.76
N LEU A 79 21.63 -16.36 -19.31
CA LEU A 79 20.92 -16.74 -18.09
C LEU A 79 21.44 -15.97 -16.87
N LEU A 80 22.76 -15.88 -16.71
CA LEU A 80 23.38 -15.10 -15.62
C LEU A 80 23.00 -13.62 -15.66
N GLN A 81 22.88 -13.03 -16.86
CA GLN A 81 22.45 -11.64 -17.02
C GLN A 81 20.99 -11.44 -16.57
N TYR A 82 20.09 -12.33 -16.98
CA TYR A 82 18.70 -12.27 -16.54
C TYR A 82 18.56 -12.52 -15.03
N GLU A 83 19.31 -13.48 -14.47
CA GLU A 83 19.31 -13.72 -13.02
C GLU A 83 19.82 -12.51 -12.23
N ALA A 84 20.81 -11.78 -12.75
CA ALA A 84 21.26 -10.53 -12.14
C ALA A 84 20.18 -9.45 -12.21
N GLN A 85 19.54 -9.26 -13.37
CA GLN A 85 18.43 -8.31 -13.53
C GLN A 85 17.24 -8.63 -12.61
N GLN A 86 16.90 -9.91 -12.47
CA GLN A 86 15.84 -10.34 -11.56
C GLN A 86 16.15 -9.98 -10.11
N ARG A 87 17.39 -10.21 -9.65
CA ARG A 87 17.81 -9.84 -8.29
C ARG A 87 17.80 -8.33 -8.07
N GLU A 88 18.27 -7.56 -9.05
CA GLU A 88 18.21 -6.09 -8.98
C GLU A 88 16.76 -5.60 -8.90
N GLN A 89 15.87 -6.16 -9.72
CA GLN A 89 14.45 -5.79 -9.73
C GLN A 89 13.73 -6.23 -8.45
N GLU A 90 14.12 -7.35 -7.84
CA GLU A 90 13.58 -7.79 -6.55
C GLU A 90 13.87 -6.76 -5.44
N LEU A 91 15.08 -6.19 -5.41
CA LEU A 91 15.42 -5.11 -4.46
C LEU A 91 14.57 -3.85 -4.70
N VAL A 92 14.31 -3.50 -5.95
CA VAL A 92 13.44 -2.36 -6.31
C VAL A 92 12.01 -2.62 -5.83
N LEU A 93 11.47 -3.83 -6.08
CA LEU A 93 10.14 -4.24 -5.64
C LEU A 93 10.01 -4.22 -4.11
N GLU A 94 11.02 -4.69 -3.39
CA GLU A 94 11.04 -4.64 -1.92
C GLU A 94 11.01 -3.20 -1.40
N ASN A 95 11.76 -2.28 -2.03
CA ASN A 95 11.75 -0.88 -1.66
C ASN A 95 10.38 -0.25 -1.93
N ALA A 96 9.78 -0.51 -3.10
CA ALA A 96 8.43 -0.06 -3.42
C ALA A 96 7.39 -0.59 -2.41
N ARG A 97 7.53 -1.85 -1.98
CA ARG A 97 6.68 -2.47 -0.94
C ARG A 97 6.83 -1.76 0.41
N ARG A 98 8.05 -1.41 0.81
CA ARG A 98 8.30 -0.67 2.06
C ARG A 98 7.64 0.70 2.02
N CYS A 99 7.83 1.45 0.94
CA CYS A 99 7.19 2.77 0.77
C CYS A 99 5.66 2.68 0.79
N LEU A 100 5.08 1.65 0.17
CA LEU A 100 3.64 1.40 0.20
C LEU A 100 3.12 1.18 1.63
N LEU A 101 3.82 0.35 2.42
CA LEU A 101 3.45 0.10 3.82
C LEU A 101 3.58 1.35 4.70
N GLU A 102 4.61 2.16 4.48
CA GLU A 102 4.80 3.43 5.18
C GLU A 102 3.68 4.42 4.85
N ALA A 103 3.32 4.56 3.57
CA ALA A 103 2.21 5.41 3.14
C ALA A 103 0.88 4.96 3.78
N HIS A 104 0.62 3.65 3.83
CA HIS A 104 -0.58 3.11 4.47
C HIS A 104 -0.64 3.45 5.96
N ARG A 105 0.49 3.31 6.68
CA ARG A 105 0.59 3.65 8.10
C ARG A 105 0.32 5.14 8.36
N GLU A 106 0.82 6.02 7.50
CA GLU A 106 0.57 7.46 7.66
C GLU A 106 -0.90 7.82 7.42
N VAL A 107 -1.57 7.22 6.43
CA VAL A 107 -3.02 7.41 6.22
C VAL A 107 -3.81 6.94 7.45
N GLU A 108 -3.58 5.72 7.93
CA GLU A 108 -4.27 5.19 9.13
C GLU A 108 -4.10 6.09 10.36
N LYS A 109 -2.89 6.66 10.53
CA LYS A 109 -2.59 7.57 11.63
C LYS A 109 -3.45 8.84 11.56
N TYR A 110 -3.59 9.45 10.39
CA TYR A 110 -4.44 10.63 10.22
C TYR A 110 -5.93 10.30 10.38
N GLU A 111 -6.39 9.15 9.86
CA GLU A 111 -7.77 8.69 10.02
C GLU A 111 -8.13 8.48 11.50
N ARG A 112 -7.28 7.77 12.25
CA ARG A 112 -7.47 7.59 13.70
C ARG A 112 -7.49 8.90 14.46
N LEU A 113 -6.66 9.88 14.07
CA LEU A 113 -6.68 11.21 14.67
C LEU A 113 -7.98 11.96 14.35
N LYS A 114 -8.46 11.87 13.11
CA LYS A 114 -9.74 12.45 12.68
C LYS A 114 -10.91 11.87 13.47
N GLU A 115 -10.95 10.55 13.64
CA GLU A 115 -11.97 9.86 14.44
C GLU A 115 -11.97 10.31 15.91
N LYS A 116 -10.79 10.35 16.54
CA LYS A 116 -10.65 10.81 17.94
C LYS A 116 -11.13 12.25 18.12
N GLN A 117 -10.75 13.14 17.21
CA GLN A 117 -11.20 14.54 17.26
C GLN A 117 -12.70 14.68 16.99
N ALA A 118 -13.25 13.88 16.07
CA ALA A 118 -14.68 13.86 15.79
C ALA A 118 -15.48 13.36 17.01
N ALA A 119 -15.00 12.33 17.70
CA ALA A 119 -15.63 11.81 18.92
C ALA A 119 -15.60 12.86 20.05
N ALA A 120 -14.46 13.51 20.28
CA ALA A 120 -14.33 14.58 21.27
C ALA A 120 -15.25 15.77 20.96
N PHE A 121 -15.37 16.15 19.68
CA PHE A 121 -16.28 17.21 19.25
C PHE A 121 -17.75 16.85 19.52
N LYS A 122 -18.18 15.62 19.18
CA LYS A 122 -19.54 15.14 19.46
C LYS A 122 -19.85 15.16 20.95
N ALA A 123 -18.92 14.67 21.78
CA ALA A 123 -19.10 14.69 23.24
C ALA A 123 -19.25 16.11 23.79
N ALA A 124 -18.46 17.07 23.28
CA ALA A 124 -18.55 18.47 23.69
C ALA A 124 -19.88 19.13 23.25
N GLU A 125 -20.39 18.84 22.05
CA GLU A 125 -21.70 19.34 21.60
C GLU A 125 -22.83 18.75 22.46
N LEU A 126 -22.81 17.45 22.76
CA LEU A 126 -23.79 16.83 23.67
C LEU A 126 -23.78 17.45 25.06
N GLN A 127 -22.60 17.74 25.62
CA GLN A 127 -22.50 18.43 26.91
C GLN A 127 -23.08 19.85 26.87
N LYS A 128 -22.88 20.59 25.77
CA LYS A 128 -23.50 21.91 25.60
C LYS A 128 -25.02 21.81 25.51
N GLU A 129 -25.53 20.85 24.73
CA GLU A 129 -26.97 20.60 24.60
C GLU A 129 -27.59 20.25 25.95
N GLN A 130 -26.97 19.33 26.70
CA GLN A 130 -27.42 18.95 28.04
C GLN A 130 -27.43 20.17 28.98
N LYS A 131 -26.38 20.98 28.97
CA LYS A 131 -26.32 22.19 29.79
C LYS A 131 -27.46 23.17 29.47
N VAL A 132 -27.76 23.38 28.19
CA VAL A 132 -28.89 24.23 27.75
C VAL A 132 -30.23 23.64 28.20
N LEU A 133 -30.41 22.33 28.11
CA LEU A 133 -31.61 21.64 28.61
C LEU A 133 -31.76 21.78 30.13
N ASP A 134 -30.67 21.64 30.88
CA ASP A 134 -30.68 21.79 32.34
C ASP A 134 -31.02 23.23 32.76
N GLU A 135 -30.40 24.23 32.11
CA GLU A 135 -30.66 25.65 32.35
C GLU A 135 -32.11 26.02 32.02
N THR A 136 -32.63 25.58 30.86
CA THR A 136 -34.03 25.83 30.48
C THR A 136 -35.01 25.11 31.40
N GLY A 137 -34.72 23.87 31.80
CA GLY A 137 -35.51 23.11 32.77
C GLY A 137 -35.60 23.80 34.12
N GLN A 138 -34.47 24.33 34.63
CA GLN A 138 -34.46 25.14 35.85
C GLN A 138 -35.33 26.39 35.71
N VAL A 139 -35.18 27.16 34.62
CA VAL A 139 -35.98 28.37 34.37
C VAL A 139 -37.47 28.06 34.35
N LEU A 140 -37.88 26.99 33.65
CA LEU A 140 -39.28 26.57 33.57
C LEU A 140 -39.84 26.18 34.95
N HIS A 141 -39.08 25.40 35.73
CA HIS A 141 -39.46 25.03 37.09
C HIS A 141 -39.63 26.26 38.00
N TRP A 142 -38.73 27.24 37.90
CA TRP A 142 -38.82 28.51 38.64
C TRP A 142 -40.04 29.35 38.23
N LEU A 143 -40.34 29.42 36.94
CA LEU A 143 -41.53 30.11 36.43
C LEU A 143 -42.83 29.43 36.89
N GLY A 144 -42.88 28.09 36.85
CA GLY A 144 -44.02 27.31 37.34
C GLY A 144 -44.28 27.47 38.83
N LYS A 145 -43.23 27.55 39.66
CA LYS A 145 -43.37 27.87 41.10
C LYS A 145 -43.95 29.26 41.34
N LYS A 146 -43.53 30.27 40.57
CA LYS A 146 -44.06 31.63 40.68
C LYS A 146 -45.54 31.74 40.29
N SER A 147 -46.02 30.93 39.34
CA SER A 147 -47.45 30.89 39.01
C SER A 147 -48.31 30.24 40.09
N VAL A 148 -47.80 29.23 40.79
CA VAL A 148 -48.53 28.56 41.89
C VAL A 148 -48.60 29.46 43.13
N SER A 149 -47.53 30.19 43.45
CA SER A 149 -47.51 31.14 44.59
C SER A 149 -48.32 32.43 44.38
N LYS A 150 -48.85 32.69 43.17
CA LYS A 150 -49.75 33.84 42.90
C LYS A 150 -51.23 33.48 42.92
N VAL A 151 -51.57 32.18 43.03
CA VAL A 151 -52.95 31.66 43.02
C VAL A 151 -53.41 31.27 44.43
N VAL A 152 -52.55 31.45 45.44
CA VAL A 152 -52.88 31.34 46.88
C VAL A 152 -52.80 32.74 47.49
#